data_AF-A0A9P3B0G4-F1
#
_entry.id   AF-A0A9P3B0G4-F1
#
_cell.length_a   1.000
_cell.length_b   1.000
_cell.length_c   1.000
_cell.angle_alpha   90.00
_cell.angle_beta   90.00
_cell.angle_gamma   90.00
#
_symmetry.space_group_name_H-M   'P 1'
#
loop_
_entity.id
_entity.type
_entity.pdbx_description
1 polymer ?
#
loop_
_entity_poly.entity_id
_entity_poly.type
_entity_poly.pdbx_seq_one_letter_code
_entity_poly.pdbx_strand_id
1 'polypeptide(L)'
;MLVVLGGVAGGRRLVGLVYCDLLDARDDNSHTLHQFFAAVQRRFYVENEDPGQIDFYREPCTQTGIDFTAFSAGFNSAQSEEKAVADFHLNRSWGVRGFPGFAFIKDEKAEILASGYVDLPTLTERIGRLL
;
A
#
# COMPACT_ATOMS: atom_id res chain seq x y z
N MET A 1 11.23 0.06 11.08
CA MET A 1 9.96 0.54 10.48
C MET A 1 9.07 -0.67 10.26
N LEU A 2 7.79 -0.62 10.67
CA LEU A 2 6.81 -1.67 10.34
C LEU A 2 6.17 -1.30 9.00
N VAL A 3 6.33 -2.16 8.00
CA VAL A 3 5.71 -1.95 6.69
C VAL A 3 4.50 -2.85 6.57
N VAL A 4 3.32 -2.25 6.36
CA VAL A 4 2.11 -2.97 5.97
C VAL A 4 2.11 -3.09 4.46
N LEU A 5 2.28 -4.32 4.00
CA LEU A 5 2.23 -4.65 2.61
C LEU A 5 0.78 -4.97 2.25
N GLY A 6 0.15 -4.11 1.45
CA GLY A 6 -1.18 -4.33 0.91
C GLY A 6 -1.13 -5.20 -0.36
N GLY A 7 -2.24 -5.84 -0.71
CA GLY A 7 -2.43 -6.45 -2.02
C GLY A 7 -3.88 -6.28 -2.42
N VAL A 8 -4.14 -5.78 -3.62
CA VAL A 8 -5.48 -5.80 -4.20
C VAL A 8 -5.54 -6.96 -5.20
N ALA A 9 -6.51 -7.86 -5.01
CA ALA A 9 -6.73 -9.00 -5.89
C ALA A 9 -7.29 -8.51 -7.23
N GLY A 10 -6.52 -8.69 -8.32
CA GLY A 10 -6.97 -8.26 -9.64
C GLY A 10 -5.88 -8.02 -10.68
N GLY A 11 -4.76 -8.75 -10.65
CA GLY A 11 -3.81 -8.86 -11.77
C GLY A 11 -3.12 -7.58 -12.28
N ARG A 12 -3.48 -6.37 -11.85
CA ARG A 12 -2.86 -5.13 -12.32
C ARG A 12 -2.82 -4.09 -11.21
N ARG A 13 -1.57 -3.68 -10.94
CA ARG A 13 -1.13 -2.39 -10.39
C ARG A 13 -1.77 -2.00 -9.07
N LEU A 14 -0.99 -2.13 -7.99
CA LEU A 14 -0.76 -1.14 -6.93
C LEU A 14 -0.13 -1.79 -5.70
N VAL A 15 0.68 -1.04 -4.92
CA VAL A 15 0.60 -0.93 -3.45
C VAL A 15 1.63 0.05 -2.85
N GLY A 16 1.21 0.76 -1.79
CA GLY A 16 2.05 1.39 -0.78
C GLY A 16 2.92 2.57 -1.23
N LEU A 17 4.15 2.29 -1.64
CA LEU A 17 5.19 3.28 -1.91
C LEU A 17 4.86 4.19 -3.11
N VAL A 18 4.22 3.64 -4.14
CA VAL A 18 3.78 4.43 -5.30
C VAL A 18 2.71 5.44 -4.91
N TYR A 19 1.84 5.08 -3.96
CA TYR A 19 0.89 6.04 -3.42
C TYR A 19 1.56 7.05 -2.50
N CYS A 20 2.48 6.67 -1.61
CA CYS A 20 3.18 7.67 -0.79
C CYS A 20 3.87 8.74 -1.67
N ASP A 21 4.50 8.31 -2.76
CA ASP A 21 5.09 9.22 -3.77
C ASP A 21 4.04 10.06 -4.52
N LEU A 22 2.91 9.47 -4.92
CA LEU A 22 1.84 10.16 -5.66
C LEU A 22 0.99 11.09 -4.79
N LEU A 23 0.91 10.79 -3.50
CA LEU A 23 0.07 11.49 -2.53
C LEU A 23 0.84 12.58 -1.76
N ASP A 24 2.12 12.82 -2.11
CA ASP A 24 3.06 13.68 -1.37
C ASP A 24 3.09 13.35 0.14
N ALA A 25 2.68 12.13 0.49
CA ALA A 25 2.57 11.65 1.85
C ALA A 25 3.96 11.19 2.26
N ARG A 26 4.73 12.13 2.80
CA ARG A 26 6.08 11.91 3.38
C ARG A 26 6.09 10.92 4.55
N ASP A 27 4.90 10.51 5.02
CA ASP A 27 4.68 9.60 6.14
C ASP A 27 3.72 8.48 5.70
N ASP A 28 4.27 7.27 5.63
CA ASP A 28 3.58 6.03 5.27
C ASP A 28 2.60 5.54 6.36
N ASN A 29 2.53 6.24 7.50
CA ASN A 29 1.55 6.06 8.56
C ASN A 29 0.63 7.28 8.77
N SER A 30 0.55 8.19 7.78
CA SER A 30 -0.34 9.35 7.90
C SER A 30 -1.81 8.94 7.93
N HIS A 31 -2.61 9.65 8.74
CA HIS A 31 -4.07 9.45 8.78
C HIS A 31 -4.71 9.59 7.39
N THR A 32 -4.22 10.54 6.59
CA THR A 32 -4.64 10.77 5.21
C THR A 32 -4.45 9.54 4.33
N LEU A 33 -3.28 8.87 4.41
CA LEU A 33 -3.00 7.68 3.64
C LEU A 33 -3.92 6.51 4.04
N HIS A 34 -4.17 6.33 5.34
CA HIS A 34 -5.11 5.33 5.84
C HIS A 34 -6.55 5.60 5.36
N GLN A 35 -7.01 6.85 5.41
CA GLN A 35 -8.32 7.23 4.88
C GLN A 35 -8.45 6.96 3.38
N PHE A 36 -7.41 7.32 2.60
CA PHE A 36 -7.37 7.06 1.17
C PHE A 36 -7.49 5.57 0.87
N PHE A 37 -6.69 4.72 1.51
CA PHE A 37 -6.77 3.27 1.31
C PHE A 37 -8.10 2.68 1.78
N ALA A 38 -8.67 3.16 2.88
CA ALA A 38 -9.98 2.72 3.34
C ALA A 38 -11.09 3.04 2.33
N ALA A 39 -11.06 4.23 1.72
CA ALA A 39 -11.98 4.62 0.65
C ALA A 39 -11.81 3.72 -0.58
N VAL A 40 -10.58 3.49 -1.04
CA VAL A 40 -10.28 2.56 -2.15
C VAL A 40 -10.80 1.15 -1.86
N GLN A 41 -10.53 0.61 -0.67
CA GLN A 41 -10.99 -0.72 -0.28
C GLN A 41 -12.51 -0.81 -0.26
N ARG A 42 -13.21 0.21 0.24
CA ARG A 42 -14.67 0.26 0.22
C ARG A 42 -15.21 0.23 -1.21
N ARG A 43 -14.72 1.11 -2.08
CA ARG A 43 -15.17 1.20 -3.48
C ARG A 43 -14.98 -0.12 -4.23
N PHE A 44 -13.85 -0.79 -3.99
CA PHE A 44 -13.58 -2.08 -4.59
C PHE A 44 -14.42 -3.22 -3.99
N TYR A 45 -14.34 -3.43 -2.67
CA TYR A 45 -14.92 -4.63 -2.03
C TYR A 45 -16.41 -4.53 -1.71
N VAL A 46 -16.94 -3.31 -1.52
CA VAL A 46 -18.36 -3.09 -1.16
C VAL A 46 -19.15 -2.61 -2.37
N GLU A 47 -18.59 -1.68 -3.13
CA GLU A 47 -19.30 -1.03 -4.24
C GLU A 47 -19.02 -1.70 -5.59
N ASN A 48 -18.10 -2.68 -5.62
CA ASN A 48 -17.75 -3.50 -6.78
C ASN A 48 -17.35 -2.66 -8.01
N GLU A 49 -16.67 -1.55 -7.76
CA GLU A 49 -16.14 -0.69 -8.81
C GLU A 49 -14.76 -1.15 -9.30
N ASP A 50 -14.37 -0.72 -10.50
CA ASP A 50 -13.10 -1.11 -11.13
C ASP A 50 -11.95 -0.16 -10.74
N PRO A 51 -10.95 -0.61 -9.96
CA PRO A 51 -9.79 0.19 -9.57
C PRO A 51 -8.81 0.45 -10.73
N GLY A 52 -9.05 -0.14 -11.91
CA GLY A 52 -8.31 0.16 -13.14
C GLY A 52 -8.73 1.48 -13.80
N GLN A 53 -9.91 2.02 -13.47
CA GLN A 53 -10.39 3.29 -14.02
C GLN A 53 -9.89 4.48 -13.21
N ILE A 54 -9.40 5.53 -13.85
CA ILE A 54 -8.89 6.70 -13.11
C ILE A 54 -9.98 7.40 -12.28
N ASP A 55 -11.21 7.43 -12.78
CA ASP A 55 -12.33 8.07 -12.08
C ASP A 55 -12.71 7.37 -10.77
N PHE A 56 -12.32 6.09 -10.59
CA PHE A 56 -12.45 5.37 -9.31
C PHE A 56 -11.78 6.14 -8.16
N TYR A 57 -10.68 6.85 -8.44
CA TYR A 57 -9.88 7.55 -7.44
C TYR A 57 -10.33 8.99 -7.19
N ARG A 58 -11.32 9.51 -7.93
CA ARG A 58 -11.77 10.89 -7.80
C ARG A 58 -12.33 11.20 -6.42
N GLU A 59 -13.23 10.35 -5.91
CA GLU A 59 -13.77 10.50 -4.57
C GLU A 59 -12.70 10.28 -3.49
N PRO A 60 -11.90 9.20 -3.48
CA PRO A 60 -10.80 9.04 -2.55
C PRO A 60 -9.90 10.28 -2.49
N CYS A 61 -9.46 10.81 -3.64
CA CYS A 61 -8.65 12.03 -3.69
C CYS A 61 -9.35 13.25 -3.07
N THR A 62 -10.64 13.42 -3.37
CA THR A 62 -11.44 14.54 -2.84
C THR A 62 -11.59 14.46 -1.32
N GLN A 63 -11.86 13.28 -0.78
CA GLN A 63 -12.03 13.06 0.67
C GLN A 63 -10.76 13.33 1.46
N THR A 64 -9.60 13.07 0.87
CA THR A 64 -8.30 13.16 1.54
C THR A 64 -7.53 14.44 1.18
N GLY A 65 -8.12 15.34 0.39
CA GLY A 65 -7.50 16.60 -0.03
C GLY A 65 -6.34 16.43 -1.02
N ILE A 66 -6.29 15.31 -1.74
CA ILE A 66 -5.27 15.00 -2.75
C ILE A 66 -5.70 15.63 -4.08
N ASP A 67 -4.78 16.32 -4.76
CA ASP A 67 -5.04 16.86 -6.10
C ASP A 67 -5.24 15.72 -7.11
N PHE A 68 -6.50 15.52 -7.52
CA PHE A 68 -6.86 14.50 -8.49
C PHE A 68 -6.14 14.65 -9.84
N THR A 69 -5.82 15.88 -10.26
CA THR A 69 -5.11 16.12 -11.53
C THR A 69 -3.68 15.62 -11.43
N ALA A 70 -2.97 15.96 -10.35
CA ALA A 70 -1.63 15.47 -10.08
C ALA A 70 -1.61 13.95 -9.92
N PHE A 71 -2.57 13.41 -9.16
CA PHE A 71 -2.76 11.98 -8.98
C PHE A 71 -2.96 11.25 -10.32
N SER A 72 -3.85 11.76 -11.17
CA SER A 72 -4.17 11.19 -12.48
C SER A 72 -2.97 11.19 -13.43
N ALA A 73 -2.17 12.26 -13.43
CA ALA A 73 -0.95 12.31 -14.22
C ALA A 73 0.03 11.21 -13.80
N GLY A 74 0.19 11.00 -12.49
CA GLY A 74 1.07 9.97 -11.96
C GLY A 74 0.54 8.54 -12.16
N PHE A 75 -0.77 8.29 -11.94
CA PHE A 75 -1.42 7.00 -12.19
C PHE A 75 -1.19 6.50 -13.62
N ASN A 76 -1.19 7.41 -14.61
CA ASN A 76 -0.98 7.08 -16.01
C ASN A 76 0.49 7.09 -16.46
N SER A 77 1.44 7.37 -15.55
CA SER A 77 2.85 7.48 -15.90
C SER A 77 3.58 6.13 -15.93
N ALA A 78 4.46 5.93 -16.92
CA ALA A 78 5.34 4.77 -16.98
C ALA A 78 6.28 4.67 -15.77
N GLN A 79 6.73 5.83 -15.25
CA GLN A 79 7.57 5.87 -14.06
C GLN A 79 6.87 5.29 -12.83
N SER A 80 5.59 5.58 -12.62
CA SER A 80 4.84 5.03 -11.49
C SER A 80 4.61 3.52 -11.64
N GLU A 81 4.45 3.04 -12.87
CA GLU A 81 4.40 1.61 -13.16
C GLU A 81 5.74 0.91 -12.85
N GLU A 82 6.86 1.47 -13.30
CA GLU A 82 8.19 0.93 -13.01
C GLU A 82 8.45 0.86 -11.50
N LYS A 83 8.11 1.92 -10.77
CA LYS A 83 8.21 1.95 -9.30
C LYS A 83 7.34 0.88 -8.64
N ALA A 84 6.10 0.68 -9.11
CA ALA A 84 5.22 -0.36 -8.59
C ALA A 84 5.82 -1.75 -8.76
N VAL A 85 6.36 -2.02 -9.96
CA VAL A 85 6.99 -3.30 -10.29
C VAL A 85 8.24 -3.53 -9.43
N ALA A 86 9.09 -2.52 -9.29
CA ALA A 86 10.28 -2.59 -8.44
C ALA A 86 9.93 -2.90 -6.98
N ASP A 87 8.87 -2.28 -6.45
CA ASP A 87 8.40 -2.55 -5.08
C ASP A 87 7.93 -4.00 -4.91
N PHE A 88 7.19 -4.57 -5.86
CA PHE A 88 6.83 -5.99 -5.83
C PHE A 88 8.04 -6.92 -5.90
N HIS A 89 9.10 -6.54 -6.63
CA HIS A 89 10.34 -7.31 -6.66
C HIS A 89 11.10 -7.24 -5.33
N LEU A 90 11.15 -6.07 -4.71
CA LEU A 90 11.75 -5.87 -3.39
C LEU A 90 11.03 -6.71 -2.32
N ASN A 91 9.69 -6.62 -2.27
CA ASN A 91 8.91 -7.40 -1.31
C ASN A 91 9.11 -8.91 -1.49
N ARG A 92 9.18 -9.38 -2.74
CA ARG A 92 9.50 -10.80 -3.03
C ARG A 92 10.91 -11.18 -2.63
N SER A 93 11.90 -10.30 -2.77
CA SER A 93 13.29 -10.58 -2.36
C SER A 93 13.42 -10.71 -0.83
N TRP A 94 12.55 -10.06 -0.07
CA TRP A 94 12.40 -10.24 1.38
C TRP A 94 11.65 -11.52 1.78
N GLY A 95 11.13 -12.29 0.81
CA GLY A 95 10.41 -13.53 1.06
C GLY A 95 8.91 -13.36 1.33
N VAL A 96 8.32 -12.20 1.02
CA VAL A 96 6.87 -11.99 1.08
C VAL A 96 6.18 -12.82 0.00
N ARG A 97 5.22 -13.66 0.40
CA ARG A 97 4.52 -14.60 -0.50
C ARG A 97 3.03 -14.31 -0.69
N GLY A 98 2.50 -13.35 0.05
CA GLY A 98 1.09 -12.99 0.02
C GLY A 98 0.82 -11.77 0.89
N PHE A 99 -0.37 -11.21 0.71
CA PHE A 99 -0.81 -10.00 1.39
C PHE A 99 -2.11 -10.28 2.19
N PRO A 100 -2.37 -9.56 3.30
CA PRO A 100 -1.50 -8.53 3.89
C PRO A 100 -0.20 -9.13 4.42
N GLY A 101 0.91 -8.42 4.26
CA GLY A 101 2.22 -8.83 4.75
C GLY A 101 2.74 -7.85 5.79
N PHE A 102 3.48 -8.34 6.77
CA PHE A 102 4.10 -7.50 7.81
C PHE A 102 5.58 -7.82 7.88
N ALA A 103 6.42 -6.79 7.79
CA ALA A 103 7.86 -6.91 7.90
C ALA A 103 8.41 -5.89 8.89
N PHE A 104 9.40 -6.31 9.67
CA PHE A 104 10.20 -5.45 10.52
C PHE A 104 11.52 -5.14 9.82
N ILE A 105 11.75 -3.87 9.49
CA ILE A 105 12.97 -3.42 8.82
C ILE A 105 13.90 -2.76 9.84
N LYS A 106 15.13 -3.29 9.95
CA LYS A 106 16.23 -2.75 10.76
C LYS A 106 17.56 -2.96 10.01
N ASP A 107 18.38 -1.92 9.90
CA ASP A 107 19.69 -1.95 9.25
C ASP A 107 19.65 -2.59 7.83
N GLU A 108 18.68 -2.16 7.01
CA GLU A 108 18.43 -2.68 5.65
C GLU A 108 18.07 -4.17 5.56
N LYS A 109 17.85 -4.83 6.69
CA LYS A 109 17.37 -6.21 6.75
C LYS A 109 15.89 -6.22 7.09
N ALA A 110 15.13 -6.98 6.30
CA ALA A 110 13.72 -7.23 6.54
C ALA A 110 13.55 -8.59 7.24
N GLU A 111 12.85 -8.58 8.37
CA GLU A 111 12.35 -9.78 9.03
C GLU A 111 10.85 -9.89 8.83
N ILE A 112 10.39 -11.00 8.23
CA ILE A 112 8.97 -11.20 7.95
C ILE A 112 8.26 -11.59 9.25
N LEU A 113 7.39 -10.70 9.72
CA LEU A 113 6.55 -10.92 10.89
C LEU A 113 5.32 -11.75 10.54
N ALA A 114 4.73 -11.57 9.35
CA ALA A 114 3.60 -12.36 8.88
C ALA A 114 3.44 -12.29 7.36
N SER A 115 2.92 -13.38 6.79
CA SER A 115 2.45 -13.48 5.41
C SER A 115 0.99 -13.92 5.44
N GLY A 116 0.08 -12.95 5.37
CA GLY A 116 -1.35 -13.12 5.60
C GLY A 116 -1.83 -12.40 6.87
N TYR A 117 -3.15 -12.44 7.09
CA TYR A 117 -3.78 -11.86 8.27
C TYR A 117 -3.20 -12.46 9.56
N VAL A 118 -2.95 -11.58 10.54
CA VAL A 118 -2.57 -11.92 11.90
C VAL A 118 -3.24 -10.92 12.84
N ASP A 119 -3.67 -11.37 14.01
CA ASP A 119 -4.24 -10.47 15.00
C ASP A 119 -3.18 -9.55 15.63
N LEU A 120 -3.65 -8.44 16.20
CA LEU A 120 -2.77 -7.43 16.80
C LEU A 120 -1.94 -7.99 17.97
N PRO A 121 -2.50 -8.76 18.93
CA PRO A 121 -1.71 -9.34 20.01
C PRO A 121 -0.53 -10.18 19.52
N THR A 122 -0.76 -11.06 18.54
CA THR A 122 0.29 -11.89 17.94
C THR A 122 1.33 -11.05 17.21
N LEU A 123 0.91 -10.02 16.48
CA LEU A 123 1.83 -9.11 15.79
C LEU A 123 2.70 -8.34 16.80
N THR A 124 2.11 -7.82 17.87
CA THR A 124 2.84 -7.12 18.94
C THR A 124 3.85 -8.04 19.63
N GLU A 125 3.47 -9.30 19.91
CA GLU A 125 4.39 -10.29 20.47
C GLU A 125 5.60 -10.51 19.54
N ARG A 126 5.37 -10.68 18.24
CA ARG A 126 6.45 -10.89 17.26
C ARG A 126 7.37 -9.68 17.17
N ILE A 127 6.83 -8.46 17.17
CA ILE A 127 7.62 -7.22 17.21
C ILE A 127 8.48 -7.16 18.49
N GLY A 128 7.90 -7.49 19.64
CA GLY A 128 8.59 -7.45 20.92
C GLY A 128 9.81 -8.38 21.02
N ARG A 129 9.89 -9.42 20.19
CA ARG A 129 11.06 -10.32 20.12
C ARG A 129 12.25 -9.71 19.37
N LEU A 130 12.06 -8.60 18.65
CA LEU A 130 13.05 -7.96 17.77
C LEU A 130 13.56 -6.61 18.28
N LEU A 131 12.89 -6.06 19.30
CA LEU A 131 13.29 -4.84 20.01
C LEU A 131 14.29 -5.17 21.12
#